data_AF-A0A382KAN6-F1
#
_entry.id   AF-A0A382KAN6-F1
#
_cell.length_a   1.000
_cell.length_b   1.000
_cell.length_c   1.000
_cell.angle_alpha   90.00
_cell.angle_beta   90.00
_cell.angle_gamma   90.00
#
_symmetry.space_group_name_H-M   'P 1'
#
loop_
_entity.id
_entity.type
_entity.pdbx_description
1 polymer ?
#
loop_
_entity_poly.entity_id
_entity_poly.type
_entity_poly.pdbx_seq_one_letter_code
_entity_poly.pdbx_strand_id
1 'polypeptide(L)'
;MKEWQKGYELEYLKKITNYFSDYNEFSCSPFSEMNPNTVATALEKGHLEYLDDGNDYSSGSIESYIQTVKRDITVDGTIVIGTKEKGDRIIKRISGDVFPLVNKIETFTEPCWLFIWEECVKSKNVVSFLNQSKISNGKFKKVGAKISSFAEIQGVYFKDVPGYFGEREHPFVPEYEKFALTKLKIEKTYP
;
A
#
# COMPACT_ATOMS: atom_id res chain seq x y z
N MET A 1 -10.67 28.96 -5.98
CA MET A 1 -10.11 27.63 -5.72
C MET A 1 -8.78 27.81 -5.01
N LYS A 2 -8.47 27.04 -3.96
CA LYS A 2 -7.21 27.17 -3.22
C LYS A 2 -6.07 26.50 -4.02
N GLU A 3 -4.84 26.99 -3.91
CA GLU A 3 -3.69 26.49 -4.67
C GLU A 3 -3.48 24.97 -4.49
N TRP A 4 -3.63 24.46 -3.26
CA TRP A 4 -3.50 23.04 -2.96
C TRP A 4 -4.52 22.15 -3.68
N GLN A 5 -5.64 22.71 -4.18
CA GLN A 5 -6.68 21.93 -4.89
C GLN A 5 -6.26 21.56 -6.31
N LYS A 6 -5.16 22.12 -6.85
CA LYS A 6 -4.60 21.78 -8.17
C LYS A 6 -5.60 21.86 -9.34
N GLY A 7 -6.58 22.75 -9.24
CA GLY A 7 -7.62 22.91 -10.27
C GLY A 7 -8.83 21.98 -10.13
N TYR A 8 -8.86 21.11 -9.11
CA TYR A 8 -9.99 20.22 -8.84
C TYR A 8 -11.02 20.86 -7.90
N GLU A 9 -12.30 20.63 -8.17
CA GLU A 9 -13.38 21.02 -7.28
C GLU A 9 -13.33 20.24 -5.95
N LEU A 10 -13.67 20.90 -4.85
CA LEU A 10 -13.60 20.28 -3.52
C LEU A 10 -14.49 19.04 -3.40
N GLU A 11 -15.69 19.08 -3.97
CA GLU A 11 -16.62 17.95 -3.92
C GLU A 11 -16.12 16.75 -4.73
N TYR A 12 -15.41 16.99 -5.84
CA TYR A 12 -14.73 15.92 -6.57
C TYR A 12 -13.61 15.28 -5.74
N LEU A 13 -12.79 16.10 -5.06
CA LEU A 13 -11.74 15.60 -4.17
C LEU A 13 -12.30 14.79 -2.99
N LYS A 14 -13.42 15.24 -2.41
CA LYS A 14 -14.13 14.50 -1.35
C LYS A 14 -14.70 13.19 -1.87
N LYS A 15 -15.28 13.17 -3.07
CA LYS A 15 -15.77 11.95 -3.72
C LYS A 15 -14.66 10.91 -3.84
N ILE A 16 -13.47 11.31 -4.31
CA ILE A 16 -12.34 10.39 -4.43
C ILE A 16 -11.79 9.97 -3.05
N THR A 17 -11.76 10.89 -2.09
CA THR A 17 -11.40 10.57 -0.70
C THR A 17 -12.26 9.43 -0.15
N ASN A 18 -13.55 9.42 -0.45
CA ASN A 18 -14.46 8.35 -0.01
C ASN A 18 -14.13 6.98 -0.61
N TYR A 19 -13.52 6.90 -1.80
CA TYR A 19 -13.08 5.62 -2.36
C TYR A 19 -11.94 4.98 -1.54
N PHE A 20 -11.28 5.76 -0.69
CA PHE A 20 -10.24 5.30 0.24
C PHE A 20 -10.74 5.20 1.69
N SER A 21 -12.06 5.12 1.92
CA SER A 21 -12.63 5.00 3.28
C SER A 21 -12.05 3.82 4.05
N ASP A 22 -11.96 2.65 3.42
CA ASP A 22 -11.45 1.42 4.05
C ASP A 22 -9.96 1.53 4.39
N TYR A 23 -9.20 2.27 3.57
CA TYR A 23 -7.81 2.58 3.88
C TYR A 23 -7.71 3.57 5.05
N ASN A 24 -8.54 4.61 5.06
CA ASN A 24 -8.51 5.66 6.07
C ASN A 24 -8.99 5.16 7.45
N GLU A 25 -9.77 4.08 7.53
CA GLU A 25 -10.18 3.45 8.81
C GLU A 25 -8.99 3.10 9.72
N PHE A 26 -7.85 2.72 9.13
CA PHE A 26 -6.63 2.36 9.85
C PHE A 26 -5.60 3.50 9.91
N SER A 27 -5.95 4.66 9.36
CA SER A 27 -5.10 5.84 9.37
C SER A 27 -5.37 6.64 10.65
N CYS A 28 -4.38 6.74 11.52
CA CYS A 28 -4.44 7.56 12.73
C CYS A 28 -3.80 8.95 12.53
N SER A 29 -3.03 9.13 11.44
CA SER A 29 -2.32 10.37 11.15
C SER A 29 -2.89 11.12 9.95
N PRO A 30 -2.90 12.46 9.96
CA PRO A 30 -3.21 13.25 8.76
C PRO A 30 -2.16 13.07 7.63
N PHE A 31 -0.97 12.53 7.93
CA PHE A 31 0.10 12.32 6.95
C PHE A 31 -0.06 11.02 6.15
N SER A 32 -0.63 9.98 6.77
CA SER A 32 -0.96 8.71 6.15
C SER A 32 -2.31 8.77 5.44
N GLU A 33 -3.25 9.54 5.97
CA GLU A 33 -4.62 9.66 5.48
C GLU A 33 -4.69 10.10 4.01
N MET A 34 -5.61 9.47 3.28
CA MET A 34 -6.03 9.91 1.96
C MET A 34 -7.07 11.03 2.08
N ASN A 35 -6.62 12.21 2.46
CA ASN A 35 -7.45 13.41 2.55
C ASN A 35 -7.52 14.18 1.22
N PRO A 36 -8.40 15.20 1.05
CA PRO A 36 -8.56 15.93 -0.20
C PRO A 36 -7.27 16.56 -0.77
N ASN A 37 -6.33 16.96 0.10
CA ASN A 37 -5.05 17.53 -0.33
C ASN A 37 -4.12 16.43 -0.88
N THR A 38 -4.04 15.29 -0.19
CA THR A 38 -3.32 14.10 -0.67
C THR A 38 -3.89 13.63 -2.01
N VAL A 39 -5.22 13.59 -2.14
CA VAL A 39 -5.92 13.24 -3.39
C VAL A 39 -5.55 14.20 -4.52
N ALA A 40 -5.65 15.52 -4.31
CA ALA A 40 -5.32 16.51 -5.34
C ALA A 40 -3.87 16.36 -5.83
N THR A 41 -2.94 16.12 -4.91
CA THR A 41 -1.52 15.88 -5.24
C THR A 41 -1.32 14.57 -6.02
N ALA A 42 -2.05 13.51 -5.67
CA ALA A 42 -1.94 12.23 -6.35
C ALA A 42 -2.58 12.26 -7.76
N LEU A 43 -3.67 13.00 -7.93
CA LEU A 43 -4.29 13.26 -9.23
C LEU A 43 -3.39 14.07 -10.17
N GLU A 44 -2.81 15.18 -9.68
CA GLU A 44 -1.88 16.01 -10.46
C GLU A 44 -0.71 15.18 -11.01
N LYS A 45 -0.26 14.19 -10.24
CA LYS A 45 0.86 13.31 -10.61
C LYS A 45 0.43 12.07 -11.41
N GLY A 46 -0.87 11.85 -11.62
CA GLY A 46 -1.38 10.66 -12.31
C GLY A 46 -1.13 9.36 -11.54
N HIS A 47 -1.12 9.41 -10.22
CA HIS A 47 -0.83 8.25 -9.36
C HIS A 47 -2.09 7.46 -8.94
N LEU A 48 -3.29 7.99 -9.20
CA LEU A 48 -4.54 7.35 -8.81
C LEU A 48 -5.19 6.63 -9.97
N GLU A 49 -5.68 5.44 -9.67
CA GLU A 49 -6.50 4.67 -10.58
C GLU A 49 -7.71 4.11 -9.83
N TYR A 50 -8.87 4.29 -10.43
CA TYR A 50 -10.13 3.74 -9.96
C TYR A 50 -10.42 2.49 -10.79
N LEU A 51 -10.63 1.37 -10.09
CA LEU A 51 -10.79 0.04 -10.65
C LEU A 51 -12.27 -0.31 -10.56
N ASP A 52 -13.01 0.06 -11.57
CA ASP A 52 -14.44 -0.24 -11.70
C ASP A 52 -14.63 -1.02 -12.98
N ASP A 53 -15.17 -2.23 -12.85
CA ASP A 53 -15.47 -3.10 -13.97
C ASP A 53 -16.83 -2.79 -14.61
N GLY A 54 -17.49 -1.71 -14.16
CA GLY A 54 -18.81 -1.28 -14.62
C GLY A 54 -19.95 -2.08 -13.98
N ASN A 55 -19.64 -3.01 -13.08
CA ASN A 55 -20.62 -3.75 -12.32
C ASN A 55 -20.75 -3.09 -10.94
N ASP A 56 -21.97 -2.72 -10.53
CA ASP A 56 -22.25 -2.02 -9.25
C ASP A 56 -21.83 -2.79 -7.97
N TYR A 57 -21.19 -3.96 -8.12
CA TYR A 57 -20.88 -4.89 -7.06
C TYR A 57 -19.40 -4.97 -6.68
N SER A 58 -18.47 -4.49 -7.52
CA SER A 58 -17.04 -4.55 -7.17
C SER A 58 -16.27 -3.31 -7.63
N SER A 59 -15.57 -2.67 -6.70
CA SER A 59 -14.71 -1.55 -7.03
C SER A 59 -13.44 -1.54 -6.19
N GLY A 60 -12.36 -1.01 -6.76
CA GLY A 60 -11.09 -0.83 -6.09
C GLY A 60 -10.52 0.55 -6.36
N SER A 61 -9.60 0.98 -5.51
CA SER A 61 -8.82 2.20 -5.72
C SER A 61 -7.39 1.96 -5.32
N ILE A 62 -6.48 2.39 -6.18
CA ILE A 62 -5.05 2.19 -5.99
C ILE A 62 -4.31 3.52 -6.20
N GLU A 63 -3.42 3.84 -5.25
CA GLU A 63 -2.38 4.85 -5.46
C GLU A 63 -1.07 4.13 -5.74
N SER A 64 -0.55 4.28 -6.95
CA SER A 64 0.75 3.72 -7.32
C SER A 64 1.56 4.63 -8.23
N TYR A 65 2.89 4.47 -8.20
CA TYR A 65 3.79 5.25 -9.05
C TYR A 65 5.13 4.53 -9.27
N ILE A 66 5.86 4.93 -10.31
CA ILE A 66 7.23 4.46 -10.55
C ILE A 66 8.22 5.31 -9.76
N GLN A 67 9.07 4.65 -8.99
CA GLN A 67 10.14 5.31 -8.24
C GLN A 67 11.17 5.87 -9.22
N THR A 68 11.42 7.18 -9.16
CA THR A 68 12.36 7.86 -10.06
C THR A 68 13.77 7.97 -9.51
N VAL A 69 13.91 7.90 -8.17
CA VAL A 69 15.17 8.06 -7.45
C VAL A 69 15.32 6.99 -6.38
N LYS A 70 16.55 6.50 -6.15
CA LYS A 70 16.81 5.51 -5.10
C LYS A 70 16.40 6.05 -3.72
N ARG A 71 15.66 5.27 -2.93
CA ARG A 71 15.22 5.65 -1.57
C ARG A 71 15.09 4.46 -0.65
N ASP A 72 15.60 4.60 0.57
CA ASP A 72 15.47 3.57 1.59
C ASP A 72 14.07 3.53 2.20
N ILE A 73 13.69 2.33 2.65
CA ILE A 73 12.52 2.04 3.45
C ILE A 73 13.01 1.77 4.86
N THR A 74 12.58 2.60 5.80
CA THR A 74 12.93 2.45 7.21
C THR A 74 11.74 2.02 8.05
N VAL A 75 11.99 1.21 9.10
CA VAL A 75 10.98 0.80 10.09
C VAL A 75 10.43 2.01 10.83
N ASP A 76 11.33 2.77 11.47
CA ASP A 76 11.04 3.84 12.43
C ASP A 76 11.82 5.14 12.12
N GLY A 77 12.49 5.19 10.96
CA GLY A 77 13.39 6.28 10.57
C GLY A 77 14.87 5.92 10.63
N THR A 78 15.26 4.87 11.36
CA THR A 78 16.68 4.52 11.56
C THR A 78 17.08 3.20 10.92
N ILE A 79 16.26 2.15 11.09
CA ILE A 79 16.57 0.81 10.60
C ILE A 79 16.07 0.65 9.17
N VAL A 80 16.98 0.42 8.22
CA VAL A 80 16.66 0.17 6.81
C VAL A 80 16.28 -1.30 6.60
N ILE A 81 15.09 -1.54 6.04
CA ILE A 81 14.57 -2.89 5.74
C ILE A 81 14.53 -3.21 4.26
N GLY A 82 14.69 -2.21 3.42
CA GLY A 82 14.68 -2.38 1.97
C GLY A 82 15.00 -1.07 1.28
N THR A 83 15.32 -1.15 -0.01
CA THR A 83 15.64 0.02 -0.81
C THR A 83 14.83 0.00 -2.09
N LYS A 84 14.11 1.08 -2.33
CA LYS A 84 13.39 1.33 -3.57
C LYS A 84 14.42 1.77 -4.61
N GLU A 85 14.57 0.97 -5.65
CA GLU A 85 15.43 1.28 -6.78
C GLU A 85 14.65 2.08 -7.84
N LYS A 86 15.38 2.79 -8.70
CA LYS A 86 14.76 3.49 -9.83
C LYS A 86 14.10 2.47 -10.76
N GLY A 87 12.84 2.71 -11.11
CA GLY A 87 12.04 1.79 -11.95
C GLY A 87 11.14 0.84 -11.15
N ASP A 88 11.31 0.72 -9.84
CA ASP A 88 10.38 -0.04 -9.01
C ASP A 88 9.01 0.65 -8.98
N ARG A 89 7.93 -0.12 -9.09
CA ARG A 89 6.59 0.38 -8.80
C ARG A 89 6.32 0.37 -7.31
N ILE A 90 5.80 1.47 -6.80
CA ILE A 90 5.37 1.63 -5.42
C ILE A 90 3.85 1.64 -5.41
N ILE A 91 3.24 0.59 -4.85
CA ILE A 91 1.82 0.54 -4.52
C ILE A 91 1.68 1.04 -3.09
N LYS A 92 1.32 2.32 -2.95
CA LYS A 92 1.36 3.03 -1.68
C LYS A 92 0.10 2.82 -0.86
N ARG A 93 -1.07 2.81 -1.53
CA ARG A 93 -2.39 2.70 -0.89
C ARG A 93 -3.30 1.87 -1.78
N ILE A 94 -4.11 1.03 -1.14
CA ILE A 94 -5.17 0.24 -1.77
C ILE A 94 -6.43 0.36 -0.92
N SER A 95 -7.59 0.36 -1.57
CA SER A 95 -8.91 0.39 -0.94
C SER A 95 -9.94 -0.31 -1.84
N GLY A 96 -11.02 -0.82 -1.25
CA GLY A 96 -12.07 -1.54 -1.95
C GLY A 96 -11.84 -3.05 -2.01
N ASP A 97 -12.39 -3.68 -3.05
CA ASP A 97 -12.53 -5.13 -3.17
C ASP A 97 -11.24 -5.82 -3.61
N VAL A 98 -11.08 -7.05 -3.13
CA VAL A 98 -9.85 -7.84 -3.31
C VAL A 98 -9.59 -8.14 -4.79
N PHE A 99 -10.60 -8.57 -5.55
CA PHE A 99 -10.39 -9.02 -6.93
C PHE A 99 -10.00 -7.90 -7.92
N PRO A 100 -10.68 -6.74 -7.96
CA PRO A 100 -10.23 -5.62 -8.79
C PRO A 100 -8.78 -5.23 -8.51
N LEU A 101 -8.40 -5.17 -7.22
CA LEU A 101 -7.04 -4.86 -6.80
C LEU A 101 -6.03 -5.91 -7.25
N VAL A 102 -6.33 -7.20 -7.05
CA VAL A 102 -5.46 -8.31 -7.48
C VAL A 102 -5.26 -8.26 -8.99
N ASN A 103 -6.36 -8.20 -9.77
CA ASN A 103 -6.32 -8.17 -11.22
C ASN A 103 -5.46 -7.01 -11.73
N LYS A 104 -5.58 -5.82 -11.12
CA LYS A 104 -4.75 -4.68 -11.49
C LYS A 104 -3.29 -4.89 -11.14
N ILE A 105 -2.99 -5.33 -9.91
CA ILE A 105 -1.61 -5.47 -9.41
C ILE A 105 -0.84 -6.54 -10.21
N GLU A 106 -1.54 -7.56 -10.72
CA GLU A 106 -0.96 -8.57 -11.60
C GLU A 106 -0.46 -8.01 -12.94
N THR A 107 -1.07 -6.93 -13.43
CA THR A 107 -0.63 -6.27 -14.68
C THR A 107 0.74 -5.61 -14.58
N PHE A 108 1.24 -5.37 -13.36
CA PHE A 108 2.53 -4.74 -13.15
C PHE A 108 3.68 -5.74 -13.38
N THR A 109 4.53 -5.41 -14.34
CA THR A 109 5.60 -6.30 -14.85
C THR A 109 6.96 -5.97 -14.27
N GLU A 110 7.09 -4.79 -13.67
CA GLU A 110 8.25 -4.28 -12.97
C GLU A 110 8.30 -4.75 -11.50
N PRO A 111 9.46 -4.68 -10.83
CA PRO A 111 9.54 -4.96 -9.40
C PRO A 111 8.60 -4.05 -8.60
N CYS A 112 7.84 -4.63 -7.68
CA CYS A 112 6.77 -3.93 -6.98
C CYS A 112 6.97 -3.95 -5.47
N TRP A 113 6.90 -2.78 -4.85
CA TRP A 113 6.72 -2.61 -3.41
C TRP A 113 5.24 -2.41 -3.11
N LEU A 114 4.70 -3.18 -2.17
CA LEU A 114 3.33 -3.08 -1.72
C LEU A 114 3.29 -2.76 -0.23
N PHE A 115 2.60 -1.66 0.09
CA PHE A 115 2.36 -1.21 1.46
C PHE A 115 0.89 -1.48 1.81
N ILE A 116 0.67 -2.19 2.92
CA ILE A 116 -0.67 -2.49 3.42
C ILE A 116 -0.76 -2.22 4.92
N TRP A 117 -1.96 -1.92 5.41
CA TRP A 117 -2.22 -1.93 6.86
C TRP A 117 -2.19 -3.37 7.37
N GLU A 118 -1.35 -3.66 8.36
CA GLU A 118 -1.27 -5.00 8.96
C GLU A 118 -2.56 -5.41 9.66
N GLU A 119 -3.37 -4.46 10.10
CA GLU A 119 -4.64 -4.76 10.76
C GLU A 119 -5.79 -4.99 9.76
N CYS A 120 -5.61 -4.63 8.50
CA CYS A 120 -6.64 -4.75 7.47
C CYS A 120 -6.67 -6.16 6.86
N VAL A 121 -7.70 -6.93 7.23
CA VAL A 121 -7.93 -8.29 6.70
C VAL A 121 -8.08 -8.28 5.17
N LYS A 122 -8.79 -7.31 4.59
CA LYS A 122 -8.95 -7.19 3.13
C LYS A 122 -7.59 -7.02 2.42
N SER A 123 -6.73 -6.15 2.95
CA SER A 123 -5.40 -5.92 2.38
C SER A 123 -4.50 -7.15 2.49
N LYS A 124 -4.58 -7.89 3.61
CA LYS A 124 -3.89 -9.18 3.76
C LYS A 124 -4.39 -10.22 2.77
N ASN A 125 -5.69 -10.25 2.50
CA ASN A 125 -6.28 -11.11 1.49
C ASN A 125 -5.74 -10.78 0.09
N VAL A 126 -5.61 -9.50 -0.29
CA VAL A 126 -4.99 -9.10 -1.57
C VAL A 126 -3.60 -9.73 -1.73
N VAL A 127 -2.72 -9.64 -0.72
CA VAL A 127 -1.39 -10.28 -0.77
C VAL A 127 -1.49 -11.79 -0.87
N SER A 128 -2.40 -12.42 -0.12
CA SER A 128 -2.62 -13.86 -0.14
C SER A 128 -3.05 -14.35 -1.53
N PHE A 129 -4.02 -13.67 -2.16
CA PHE A 129 -4.50 -14.00 -3.50
C PHE A 129 -3.42 -13.76 -4.56
N LEU A 130 -2.67 -12.66 -4.48
CA LEU A 130 -1.52 -12.40 -5.37
C LEU A 130 -0.47 -13.52 -5.31
N ASN A 131 -0.23 -14.08 -4.13
CA ASN A 131 0.74 -15.17 -3.95
C ASN A 131 0.23 -16.56 -4.37
N GLN A 132 -1.09 -16.71 -4.48
CA GLN A 132 -1.76 -17.92 -4.99
C GLN A 132 -1.96 -17.86 -6.52
N SER A 133 -1.93 -16.66 -7.10
CA SER A 133 -2.07 -16.48 -8.54
C SER A 133 -0.99 -17.20 -9.32
N LYS A 134 -1.43 -17.90 -10.38
CA LYS A 134 -0.54 -18.57 -11.34
C LYS A 134 -0.04 -17.65 -12.44
N ILE A 135 -0.63 -16.45 -12.54
CA ILE A 135 -0.36 -15.49 -13.63
C ILE A 135 0.73 -14.50 -13.20
N SER A 136 0.91 -14.28 -11.90
CA SER A 136 1.92 -13.36 -11.38
C SER A 136 3.34 -13.87 -11.67
N ASN A 137 4.17 -13.03 -12.30
CA ASN A 137 5.59 -13.28 -12.59
C ASN A 137 6.50 -13.30 -11.34
N GLY A 138 5.92 -13.45 -10.15
CA GLY A 138 6.62 -13.41 -8.88
C GLY A 138 5.65 -13.47 -7.70
N LYS A 139 6.18 -13.65 -6.49
CA LYS A 139 5.40 -13.63 -5.24
C LYS A 139 5.80 -12.42 -4.41
N PHE A 140 4.82 -11.78 -3.78
CA PHE A 140 5.06 -10.76 -2.78
C PHE A 140 5.57 -11.42 -1.50
N LYS A 141 6.87 -11.27 -1.24
CA LYS A 141 7.53 -11.70 0.00
C LYS A 141 7.45 -10.57 1.03
N LYS A 142 7.16 -10.90 2.29
CA LYS A 142 7.17 -9.90 3.37
C LYS A 142 8.62 -9.54 3.70
N VAL A 143 8.94 -8.25 3.56
CA VAL A 143 10.26 -7.71 3.86
C VAL A 143 10.34 -7.26 5.31
N GLY A 144 9.29 -6.60 5.81
CA GLY A 144 9.21 -6.17 7.20
C GLY A 144 7.93 -5.37 7.47
N ALA A 145 7.92 -4.62 8.55
CA ALA A 145 6.87 -3.65 8.87
C ALA A 145 7.49 -2.26 9.10
N LYS A 146 6.71 -1.23 8.79
CA LYS A 146 6.99 0.17 9.10
C LYS A 146 6.04 0.62 10.19
N ILE A 147 6.56 1.29 11.20
CA ILE A 147 5.79 1.82 12.32
C ILE A 147 5.87 3.35 12.26
N SER A 148 4.72 4.01 12.17
CA SER A 148 4.67 5.47 12.19
C SER A 148 4.72 6.02 13.61
N SER A 149 5.05 7.30 13.77
CA SER A 149 4.98 8.00 15.07
C SER A 149 3.56 8.07 15.64
N PHE A 150 2.54 7.73 14.84
CA PHE A 150 1.13 7.63 15.24
C PHE A 150 0.74 6.18 15.54
N ALA A 151 1.72 5.30 15.77
CA ALA A 151 1.56 3.87 16.06
C ALA A 151 0.84 3.07 14.95
N GLU A 152 0.87 3.56 13.71
CA GLU A 152 0.28 2.85 12.58
C GLU A 152 1.27 1.82 12.04
N ILE A 153 0.78 0.61 11.76
CA ILE A 153 1.63 -0.52 11.33
C ILE A 153 1.36 -0.84 9.85
N GLN A 154 2.36 -0.56 9.01
CA GLN A 154 2.34 -0.89 7.59
C GLN A 154 3.21 -2.09 7.28
N GLY A 155 2.62 -3.16 6.77
CA GLY A 155 3.34 -4.30 6.21
C GLY A 155 3.98 -3.89 4.90
N VAL A 156 5.27 -4.21 4.73
CA VAL A 156 6.04 -3.93 3.53
C VAL A 156 6.35 -5.24 2.81
N TYR A 157 5.84 -5.35 1.59
CA TYR A 157 5.99 -6.53 0.75
C TYR A 157 6.73 -6.15 -0.54
N PHE A 158 7.54 -7.08 -1.03
CA PHE A 158 8.26 -6.93 -2.29
C PHE A 158 7.98 -8.10 -3.21
N LYS A 159 7.58 -7.78 -4.44
CA LYS A 159 7.54 -8.72 -5.57
C LYS A 159 8.73 -8.39 -6.45
N ASP A 160 9.68 -9.30 -6.48
CA ASP A 160 10.76 -9.23 -7.45
C ASP A 160 10.30 -9.77 -8.81
N VAL A 161 11.01 -9.39 -9.86
CA VAL A 161 10.82 -9.92 -11.21
C VAL A 161 12.08 -10.69 -11.55
N PRO A 162 12.00 -12.00 -11.86
CA PRO A 162 13.18 -12.80 -12.14
C PRO A 162 13.95 -12.21 -13.31
N GLY A 163 15.07 -11.55 -13.00
CA GLY A 163 16.01 -11.00 -13.97
C GLY A 163 17.25 -11.88 -14.13
N TYR A 164 18.09 -11.54 -15.09
CA TYR A 164 19.34 -12.26 -15.38
C TYR A 164 20.38 -12.18 -14.24
N PHE A 165 20.20 -11.26 -13.29
CA PHE A 165 21.14 -10.95 -12.21
C PHE A 165 20.79 -11.58 -10.84
N GLY A 166 19.84 -12.53 -10.81
CA GLY A 166 19.40 -13.19 -9.58
C GLY A 166 18.27 -12.46 -8.84
N GLU A 167 17.80 -13.04 -7.73
CA GLU A 167 16.80 -12.40 -6.86
C GLU A 167 17.43 -11.24 -6.08
N ARG A 168 16.69 -10.14 -5.92
CA ARG A 168 17.11 -8.99 -5.12
C ARG A 168 17.18 -9.37 -3.65
N GLU A 169 18.35 -9.21 -3.06
CA GLU A 169 18.54 -9.35 -1.63
C GLU A 169 18.10 -8.07 -0.89
N HIS A 170 17.50 -8.25 0.27
CA HIS A 170 17.14 -7.18 1.18
C HIS A 170 17.96 -7.31 2.47
N PRO A 171 18.17 -6.20 3.21
CA PRO A 171 18.81 -6.26 4.52
C PRO A 171 18.21 -7.36 5.39
N PHE A 172 19.06 -8.07 6.13
CA PHE A 172 18.60 -9.08 7.07
C PHE A 172 17.76 -8.41 8.16
N VAL A 173 16.46 -8.71 8.14
CA VAL A 173 15.51 -8.31 9.18
C VAL A 173 15.29 -9.55 10.06
N PRO A 174 15.61 -9.49 11.37
CA PRO A 174 15.34 -10.59 12.28
C PRO A 174 13.88 -11.04 12.18
N GLU A 175 13.64 -12.35 12.33
CA GLU A 175 12.28 -12.90 12.13
C GLU A 175 11.24 -12.25 13.05
N TYR A 176 11.66 -11.85 14.26
CA TYR A 176 10.77 -11.21 15.22
C TYR A 176 10.27 -9.81 14.79
N GLU A 177 11.07 -9.06 14.02
CA GLU A 177 10.70 -7.75 13.45
C GLU A 177 9.67 -7.89 12.30
N LYS A 178 9.46 -9.12 11.81
CA LYS A 178 8.42 -9.40 10.79
C LYS A 178 7.07 -9.66 11.42
N PHE A 179 7.00 -9.90 12.74
CA PHE A 179 5.73 -10.02 13.44
C PHE A 179 5.11 -8.64 13.64
N ALA A 180 3.86 -8.50 13.22
CA ALA A 180 3.05 -7.33 13.55
C ALA A 180 2.38 -7.57 14.92
N LEU A 181 2.16 -6.50 15.68
CA LEU A 181 1.38 -6.56 16.92
C LEU A 181 -0.05 -7.00 16.59
N THR A 182 -0.52 -8.07 17.22
CA THR A 182 -1.91 -8.51 17.13
C THR A 182 -2.69 -7.96 18.30
N LYS A 183 -3.94 -7.52 18.06
CA LYS A 183 -4.84 -7.10 19.13
C LYS A 183 -4.99 -8.20 20.19
N LEU A 184 -4.65 -7.86 21.42
CA LEU A 184 -4.73 -8.76 22.56
C LEU A 184 -6.21 -9.09 22.85
N LYS A 185 -6.56 -10.38 22.83
CA LYS A 185 -7.89 -10.86 23.24
C LYS A 185 -7.97 -10.96 24.77
N ILE A 186 -8.00 -9.81 25.45
CA ILE A 186 -8.36 -9.76 26.86
C ILE A 186 -9.83 -9.34 26.95
N GLU A 187 -10.66 -10.21 27.52
CA GLU A 187 -11.97 -9.80 28.02
C GLU A 187 -11.72 -8.79 29.14
N LYS A 188 -12.25 -7.58 28.98
CA LYS A 188 -12.19 -6.57 30.04
C LYS A 188 -13.00 -7.07 31.23
N THR A 189 -12.36 -7.76 32.16
CA THR A 189 -12.86 -7.92 33.53
C THR A 189 -12.54 -6.63 34.26
N TYR A 190 -13.45 -5.66 34.17
CA TYR A 190 -13.45 -4.57 35.16
C TYR A 190 -13.86 -5.18 36.52
N PRO A 191 -13.16 -4.84 37.62
CA PRO A 191 -13.68 -5.08 38.96
C PRO A 191 -14.93 -4.25 39.24
#